data_AF-A0A931FN56-F1
#
_entry.id   AF-A0A931FN56-F1
#
_cell.length_a   1.000
_cell.length_b   1.000
_cell.length_c   1.000
_cell.angle_alpha   90.00
_cell.angle_beta   90.00
_cell.angle_gamma   90.00
#
_symmetry.space_group_name_H-M   'P 1'
#
loop_
_entity.id
_entity.type
_entity.pdbx_description
1 polymer ?
#
loop_
_entity_poly.entity_id
_entity_poly.type
_entity_poly.pdbx_seq_one_letter_code
_entity_poly.pdbx_strand_id
1 'polypeptide(L)'
;MTETKNLTGLDGSQSVSALGLRWAALRGMLTSPLIMVEDQRHLREELLRELGVIEHEFVSLPSRNATEISAKIDIAKSALRDGLQAGQSWLIELLDSIQNDLQATNAKVPGANRSTANLARAYQQRNEAAAPAASEPETTPAA
;
A
#
# COMPACT_ATOMS: atom_id res chain seq x y z
N MET A 1 31.48 -17.86 8.61
CA MET A 1 31.49 -16.83 7.54
C MET A 1 30.05 -16.55 7.22
N THR A 2 29.56 -15.40 7.67
CA THR A 2 28.15 -15.05 7.79
C THR A 2 27.54 -14.71 6.44
N GLU A 3 26.32 -15.19 6.24
CA GLU A 3 25.50 -15.20 5.04
C GLU A 3 25.13 -13.77 4.56
N THR A 4 25.93 -13.19 3.67
CA THR A 4 25.69 -11.88 3.03
C THR A 4 25.24 -12.02 1.56
N LYS A 5 24.46 -13.06 1.23
CA LYS A 5 24.13 -13.40 -0.17
C LYS A 5 22.64 -13.36 -0.53
N ASN A 6 21.81 -12.60 0.18
CA ASN A 6 20.37 -12.51 -0.14
C ASN A 6 19.76 -11.10 -0.03
N LEU A 7 20.54 -10.03 -0.29
CA LEU A 7 19.98 -8.68 -0.42
C LEU A 7 19.92 -8.16 -1.87
N THR A 8 20.52 -8.88 -2.82
CA THR A 8 20.58 -8.50 -4.25
C THR A 8 19.44 -9.07 -5.10
N GLY A 9 18.41 -9.69 -4.49
CA GLY A 9 17.28 -10.31 -5.19
C GLY A 9 16.09 -9.39 -5.51
N LEU A 10 16.22 -8.07 -5.31
CA LEU A 10 15.16 -7.08 -5.59
C LEU A 10 15.28 -6.41 -6.98
N ASP A 11 16.12 -6.95 -7.86
CA ASP A 11 16.22 -6.58 -9.29
C ASP A 11 14.98 -7.00 -10.12
N GLY A 12 13.84 -7.19 -9.45
CA GLY A 12 12.56 -7.47 -10.07
C GLY A 12 11.93 -6.19 -10.57
N SER A 13 12.20 -5.82 -11.83
CA SER A 13 11.49 -4.80 -12.61
C SER A 13 11.15 -3.53 -11.83
N GLN A 14 12.04 -2.52 -11.87
CA GLN A 14 11.81 -1.22 -11.24
C GLN A 14 10.47 -0.62 -11.69
N SER A 15 9.44 -0.84 -10.89
CA SER A 15 8.11 -0.31 -11.08
C SER A 15 7.89 0.81 -10.08
N VAL A 16 7.05 1.77 -10.45
CA VAL A 16 6.67 2.91 -9.58
C VAL A 16 6.18 2.41 -8.21
N SER A 17 5.43 1.31 -8.17
CA SER A 17 4.95 0.71 -6.92
C SER A 17 6.07 0.09 -6.07
N ALA A 18 7.01 -0.62 -6.69
CA ALA A 18 8.15 -1.22 -5.99
C ALA A 18 9.08 -0.15 -5.39
N LEU A 19 9.37 0.90 -6.17
CA LEU A 19 10.11 2.05 -5.67
C LEU A 19 9.33 2.79 -4.58
N GLY A 20 8.01 2.88 -4.68
CA GLY A 20 7.18 3.57 -3.70
C GLY A 20 7.20 2.88 -2.35
N LEU A 21 7.16 1.54 -2.36
CA LEU A 21 7.30 0.74 -1.15
C LEU A 21 8.68 0.91 -0.51
N ARG A 22 9.76 0.88 -1.31
CA ARG A 22 11.13 1.12 -0.83
C ARG A 22 11.26 2.53 -0.23
N TRP A 23 10.76 3.55 -0.92
CA TRP A 23 10.75 4.93 -0.44
C TRP A 23 10.00 5.07 0.90
N ALA A 24 8.80 4.48 1.01
CA ALA A 24 8.01 4.51 2.24
C ALA A 24 8.73 3.80 3.41
N ALA A 25 9.37 2.65 3.13
CA ALA A 25 10.15 1.94 4.14
C ALA A 25 11.34 2.78 4.64
N LEU A 26 12.11 3.39 3.73
CA LEU A 26 13.24 4.27 4.11
C LEU A 26 12.78 5.47 4.93
N ARG A 27 11.68 6.12 4.54
CA ARG A 27 11.08 7.21 5.31
C ARG A 27 10.66 6.75 6.70
N GLY A 28 10.02 5.59 6.81
CA GLY A 28 9.68 4.97 8.08
C GLY A 28 10.90 4.73 8.97
N MET A 29 11.99 4.20 8.40
CA MET A 29 13.26 4.01 9.09
C MET A 29 13.87 5.33 9.56
N LEU A 30 13.84 6.38 8.73
CA LEU A 30 14.32 7.72 9.07
C LEU A 30 13.50 8.39 10.18
N THR A 31 12.21 8.05 10.30
CA THR A 31 11.35 8.52 11.42
C THR A 31 11.51 7.70 12.70
N SER A 32 12.26 6.60 12.66
CA SER A 32 12.45 5.72 13.83
C SER A 32 13.28 6.42 14.92
N PRO A 33 12.83 6.44 16.19
CA PRO A 33 13.61 6.99 17.29
C PRO A 33 15.00 6.33 17.44
N LEU A 34 15.12 5.08 17.02
CA LEU A 34 16.37 4.30 17.12
C LEU A 34 17.50 4.91 16.27
N ILE A 35 17.16 5.56 15.16
CA ILE A 35 18.16 6.17 14.27
C ILE A 35 18.50 7.60 14.64
N MET A 36 17.81 8.18 15.62
CA MET A 36 18.03 9.55 16.10
C MET A 36 19.24 9.67 17.03
N VAL A 37 19.72 8.56 17.58
CA VAL A 37 20.92 8.49 18.43
C VAL A 37 22.18 8.81 17.62
N GLU A 38 23.15 9.51 18.22
CA GLU A 38 24.38 9.96 17.55
C GLU A 38 25.19 8.80 16.94
N ASP A 39 25.21 7.64 17.61
CA ASP A 39 25.88 6.42 17.12
C ASP A 39 25.33 5.93 15.77
N GLN A 40 24.10 6.31 15.42
CA GLN A 40 23.43 5.92 14.18
C GLN A 40 23.48 7.03 13.11
N ARG A 41 24.26 8.09 13.32
CA ARG A 41 24.39 9.19 12.36
C ARG A 41 24.83 8.72 10.98
N HIS A 42 25.81 7.83 10.91
CA HIS A 42 26.29 7.31 9.61
C HIS A 42 25.19 6.53 8.87
N LEU A 43 24.42 5.69 9.58
CA LEU A 43 23.28 5.00 9.01
C LEU A 43 22.22 6.00 8.51
N ARG A 44 21.95 7.07 9.25
CA ARG A 44 21.02 8.12 8.83
C ARG A 44 21.46 8.80 7.52
N GLU A 45 22.75 9.12 7.41
CA GLU A 45 23.32 9.72 6.20
C GLU A 45 23.22 8.77 4.99
N GLU A 46 23.48 7.48 5.18
CA GLU A 46 23.30 6.45 4.15
C GLU A 46 21.83 6.32 3.72
N LEU A 47 20.88 6.28 4.68
CA LEU A 47 19.45 6.22 4.36
C LEU A 47 18.97 7.47 3.59
N LEU A 48 19.48 8.66 3.93
CA LEU A 48 19.17 9.88 3.19
C LEU A 48 19.76 9.86 1.77
N ARG A 49 20.96 9.30 1.59
CA ARG A 49 21.55 9.11 0.26
C ARG A 49 20.71 8.16 -0.59
N GLU A 50 20.34 7.00 -0.03
CA GLU A 50 19.47 6.02 -0.70
C GLU A 50 18.10 6.61 -1.04
N LEU A 51 17.54 7.44 -0.15
CA LEU A 51 16.28 8.14 -0.43
C LEU A 51 16.41 9.04 -1.66
N GLY A 52 17.49 9.82 -1.76
CA GLY A 52 17.75 10.69 -2.91
C GLY A 52 17.99 9.91 -4.22
N VAL A 53 18.63 8.73 -4.14
CA VAL A 53 18.77 7.83 -5.30
C VAL A 53 17.39 7.38 -5.79
N ILE A 54 16.53 6.92 -4.89
CA ILE A 54 15.17 6.47 -5.27
C ILE A 54 14.34 7.63 -5.85
N GLU A 55 14.42 8.83 -5.27
CA GLU A 55 13.73 10.02 -5.81
C GLU A 55 14.17 10.32 -7.26
N HIS A 56 15.46 10.18 -7.56
CA HIS A 56 15.97 10.32 -8.91
C HIS A 56 15.50 9.19 -9.84
N GLU A 57 15.45 7.93 -9.37
CA GLU A 57 14.88 6.79 -10.11
C GLU A 57 13.39 7.00 -10.45
N PHE A 58 12.63 7.65 -9.56
CA PHE A 58 11.25 8.00 -9.84
C PHE A 58 11.09 8.98 -11.01
N VAL A 59 12.04 9.89 -11.22
CA VAL A 59 12.00 10.85 -12.33
C VAL A 59 12.16 10.14 -13.68
N SER A 60 13.05 9.15 -13.75
CA SER A 60 13.40 8.47 -15.01
C SER A 60 12.36 7.44 -15.47
N LEU A 61 11.57 6.89 -14.57
CA LEU A 61 10.56 5.88 -14.91
C LEU A 61 9.31 6.51 -15.53
N PRO A 62 8.75 6.02 -16.65
CA PRO A 62 7.46 6.50 -17.13
C PRO A 62 6.30 5.88 -16.33
N SER A 63 5.29 6.69 -15.98
CA SER A 63 4.05 6.17 -15.38
C SER A 63 3.14 5.58 -16.45
N ARG A 64 2.58 4.39 -16.20
CA ARG A 64 1.75 3.64 -17.15
C ARG A 64 0.25 3.72 -16.89
N ASN A 65 -0.15 4.18 -15.70
CA ASN A 65 -1.54 4.29 -15.28
C ASN A 65 -1.73 5.45 -14.28
N ALA A 66 -2.98 5.84 -14.05
CA ALA A 66 -3.32 6.94 -13.14
C ALA A 66 -2.86 6.70 -11.69
N THR A 67 -2.84 5.45 -11.23
CA THR A 67 -2.35 5.08 -9.90
C THR A 67 -0.87 5.38 -9.75
N GLU A 68 -0.06 5.04 -10.77
CA GLU A 68 1.38 5.34 -10.79
C GLU A 68 1.66 6.83 -10.87
N ILE A 69 0.86 7.59 -11.62
CA ILE A 69 0.95 9.06 -11.63
C ILE A 69 0.65 9.62 -10.24
N SER A 70 -0.41 9.13 -9.59
CA SER A 70 -0.79 9.56 -8.23
C SER A 70 0.31 9.26 -7.22
N ALA A 71 0.90 8.06 -7.26
CA ALA A 71 2.00 7.68 -6.38
C ALA A 71 3.23 8.60 -6.54
N LYS A 72 3.56 9.00 -7.77
CA LYS A 72 4.64 9.97 -8.01
C LYS A 72 4.31 11.36 -7.47
N ILE A 73 3.07 11.81 -7.64
CA ILE A 73 2.63 13.09 -7.08
C ILE A 73 2.74 13.07 -5.56
N ASP A 74 2.35 11.98 -4.90
CA ASP A 74 2.45 11.84 -3.44
C ASP A 74 3.90 11.89 -2.93
N ILE A 75 4.83 11.29 -3.68
CA ILE A 75 6.26 11.35 -3.38
C ILE A 75 6.81 12.76 -3.60
N ALA A 76 6.47 13.39 -4.74
CA ALA A 76 6.87 14.77 -5.02
C ALA A 76 6.38 15.75 -3.94
N LYS A 77 5.13 15.62 -3.49
CA LYS A 77 4.57 16.41 -2.38
C LYS A 77 5.34 16.19 -1.09
N SER A 78 5.72 14.94 -0.80
CA SER A 78 6.45 14.60 0.41
C SER A 78 7.88 15.15 0.41
N ALA A 79 8.63 14.95 -0.68
CA ALA A 79 9.97 15.51 -0.84
C ALA A 79 9.96 17.03 -0.80
N LEU A 80 8.94 17.65 -1.41
CA LEU A 80 8.75 19.09 -1.39
C LEU A 80 8.49 19.60 0.04
N ARG A 81 7.72 18.89 0.87
CA ARG A 81 7.50 19.25 2.28
C ARG A 81 8.79 19.21 3.11
N ASP A 82 9.67 18.25 2.84
CA ASP A 82 10.94 18.12 3.56
C ASP A 82 11.95 19.21 3.18
N GLY A 83 11.94 19.60 1.90
CA GLY A 83 12.82 20.64 1.37
C GLY A 83 12.24 22.05 1.39
N LEU A 84 10.99 22.23 1.82
CA LEU A 84 10.29 23.50 1.65
C LEU A 84 10.95 24.62 2.45
N GLN A 85 11.46 25.61 1.74
CA GLN A 85 11.66 26.94 2.31
C GLN A 85 10.33 27.69 2.32
N ALA A 86 10.13 28.57 3.31
CA ALA A 86 8.91 29.36 3.44
C ALA A 86 8.56 30.06 2.10
N GLY A 87 7.36 29.78 1.56
CA GLY A 87 6.85 30.41 0.32
C GLY A 87 6.49 29.47 -0.84
N GLN A 88 6.79 28.17 -0.77
CA GLN A 88 6.48 27.22 -1.85
C GLN A 88 5.24 26.34 -1.59
N SER A 89 4.39 26.70 -0.62
CA SER A 89 3.17 25.92 -0.29
C SER A 89 2.19 25.81 -1.46
N TRP A 90 2.15 26.83 -2.32
CA TRP A 90 1.32 26.83 -3.55
C TRP A 90 1.63 25.65 -4.48
N LEU A 91 2.87 25.14 -4.49
CA LEU A 91 3.26 24.04 -5.35
C LEU A 91 2.67 22.70 -4.85
N ILE A 92 2.55 22.54 -3.53
CA ILE A 92 1.83 21.39 -2.94
C ILE A 92 0.35 21.46 -3.31
N GLU A 93 -0.27 22.65 -3.21
CA GLU A 93 -1.67 22.87 -3.60
C GLU A 93 -1.92 22.60 -5.09
N LEU A 94 -0.98 23.00 -5.96
CA LEU A 94 -1.04 22.71 -7.39
C LEU A 94 -0.96 21.19 -7.64
N LEU A 95 -0.06 20.49 -6.97
CA LEU A 95 0.07 19.04 -7.09
C LEU A 95 -1.21 18.31 -6.63
N ASP A 96 -1.85 18.77 -5.56
CA ASP A 96 -3.14 18.24 -5.11
C ASP A 96 -4.26 18.53 -6.13
N SER A 97 -4.29 19.73 -6.74
CA SER A 97 -5.24 20.05 -7.82
C SER A 97 -5.08 19.12 -9.02
N ILE A 98 -3.84 18.91 -9.48
CA ILE A 98 -3.55 18.00 -10.61
C ILE A 98 -3.98 16.57 -10.29
N GLN A 99 -3.77 16.10 -9.06
CA GLN A 99 -4.20 14.77 -8.63
C GLN A 99 -5.72 14.63 -8.63
N ASN A 100 -6.46 15.66 -8.21
CA ASN A 100 -7.92 15.69 -8.27
C ASN A 100 -8.43 15.65 -9.72
N ASP A 101 -7.82 16.43 -10.63
CA ASP A 101 -8.17 16.45 -12.05
C ASP A 101 -7.91 15.08 -12.71
N LEU A 102 -6.80 14.43 -12.36
CA LEU A 102 -6.48 13.08 -12.81
C LEU A 102 -7.54 12.06 -12.35
N GLN A 103 -8.02 12.17 -11.11
CA GLN A 103 -9.07 11.30 -10.61
C GLN A 103 -10.41 11.57 -11.32
N ALA A 104 -10.77 12.83 -11.55
CA ALA A 104 -12.00 13.21 -12.23
C ALA A 104 -12.02 12.74 -13.70
N THR A 105 -10.89 12.82 -14.39
CA THR A 105 -10.75 12.34 -15.78
C THR A 105 -10.81 10.82 -15.87
N ASN A 106 -10.21 10.09 -14.92
CA ASN A 106 -10.23 8.64 -14.89
C ASN A 106 -11.59 8.06 -14.44
N ALA A 107 -12.31 8.75 -13.54
CA ALA A 107 -13.65 8.35 -13.07
C ALA A 107 -14.72 8.44 -14.17
N LYS A 108 -14.47 9.22 -15.23
CA LYS A 108 -15.41 9.44 -16.33
C LYS A 108 -15.40 8.34 -17.39
N VAL A 109 -14.72 7.20 -17.18
CA VAL A 109 -14.79 6.01 -18.05
C VAL A 109 -15.90 5.08 -17.55
N PRO A 110 -17.15 5.17 -18.05
CA PRO A 110 -18.24 4.32 -17.62
C PRO A 110 -18.17 3.06 -18.49
N GLY A 111 -17.37 2.08 -18.09
CA GLY A 111 -17.17 0.87 -18.90
C GLY A 111 -16.83 -0.42 -18.16
N ALA A 112 -16.45 -0.36 -16.88
CA ALA A 112 -16.19 -1.56 -16.09
C ALA A 112 -17.38 -1.88 -15.19
N ASN A 113 -18.47 -2.31 -15.83
CA ASN A 113 -19.61 -2.97 -15.21
C ASN A 113 -19.14 -4.33 -14.63
N ARG A 114 -18.33 -4.32 -13.55
CA ARG A 114 -18.05 -5.54 -12.78
C ARG A 114 -19.24 -5.74 -11.85
N SER A 115 -20.29 -6.34 -12.40
CA SER A 115 -21.42 -6.88 -11.65
C SER A 115 -20.90 -7.72 -10.48
N THR A 116 -21.05 -7.23 -9.26
CA THR A 116 -20.82 -7.97 -8.00
C THR A 116 -21.93 -8.98 -7.71
N ALA A 117 -22.66 -9.43 -8.73
CA ALA A 117 -23.86 -10.27 -8.61
C ALA A 117 -23.59 -11.71 -8.16
N ASN A 118 -22.34 -12.16 -8.02
CA ASN A 118 -22.00 -13.55 -7.71
C ASN A 118 -21.39 -13.77 -6.30
N LEU A 119 -21.61 -12.87 -5.35
CA LEU A 119 -21.25 -13.08 -3.93
C LEU A 119 -22.43 -13.53 -3.05
N ALA A 120 -23.52 -14.00 -3.64
CA ALA A 120 -24.56 -14.74 -2.92
C ALA A 120 -24.19 -16.23 -2.81
N ARG A 121 -23.03 -16.55 -2.21
CA ARG A 121 -22.67 -17.94 -1.86
C ARG A 121 -23.02 -18.20 -0.40
N ALA A 122 -24.25 -18.68 -0.22
CA ALA A 122 -24.70 -19.64 0.78
C ALA A 122 -24.05 -19.58 2.18
N TYR A 123 -24.59 -18.72 3.05
CA TYR A 123 -24.64 -19.01 4.48
C TYR A 123 -25.82 -19.95 4.73
N GLN A 124 -25.57 -21.27 4.76
CA GLN A 124 -26.50 -22.20 5.41
C GLN A 124 -26.30 -22.06 6.92
N GLN A 125 -27.17 -21.29 7.55
CA GLN A 125 -27.27 -21.16 8.99
C GLN A 125 -27.72 -22.51 9.56
N ARG A 126 -26.81 -23.21 10.25
CA ARG A 126 -27.09 -24.39 11.09
C ARG A 126 -28.13 -23.96 12.12
N ASN A 127 -29.36 -24.44 11.97
CA ASN A 127 -30.45 -24.20 12.90
C ASN A 127 -30.26 -25.13 14.12
N GLU A 128 -29.60 -24.65 15.16
CA GLU A 128 -29.71 -25.23 16.51
C GLU A 128 -30.84 -24.50 17.23
N ALA A 129 -32.02 -25.13 17.27
CA ALA A 129 -33.10 -24.67 18.11
C ALA A 129 -33.85 -25.87 18.70
N ALA A 130 -33.86 -25.86 20.03
CA ALA A 130 -34.89 -26.42 20.90
C ALA A 130 -34.98 -27.94 21.03
N ALA A 131 -34.36 -28.45 22.10
CA ALA A 131 -34.98 -29.50 22.89
C ALA A 131 -36.36 -29.02 23.38
N PRO A 132 -37.38 -29.89 23.32
CA PRO A 132 -38.10 -30.22 24.53
C PRO A 132 -38.30 -31.73 24.72
N ALA A 133 -38.60 -32.04 25.97
CA ALA A 133 -38.69 -33.35 26.58
C ALA A 133 -39.79 -34.27 26.01
N ALA A 134 -39.59 -35.56 26.32
CA ALA A 134 -40.58 -36.60 26.57
C ALA A 134 -41.47 -37.04 25.39
N SER A 135 -41.19 -38.24 24.86
CA SER A 135 -41.96 -39.45 25.18
C SER A 135 -41.51 -40.57 24.24
N GLU A 136 -41.15 -41.72 24.81
CA GLU A 136 -40.98 -42.99 24.10
C GLU A 136 -42.28 -43.33 23.32
N PRO A 137 -42.14 -44.01 22.17
CA PRO A 137 -42.43 -45.44 22.22
C PRO A 137 -41.48 -46.28 21.35
N GLU A 138 -40.82 -47.22 22.03
CA GLU A 138 -40.82 -48.65 21.74
C GLU A 138 -41.07 -49.09 20.29
N THR A 139 -40.02 -49.60 19.61
CA THR A 139 -40.16 -50.72 18.65
C THR A 139 -38.82 -51.44 18.50
N THR A 140 -38.67 -52.57 19.20
CA THR A 140 -37.72 -53.65 18.85
C THR A 140 -38.51 -54.98 18.81
N PRO A 141 -38.03 -56.02 18.11
CA PRO A 141 -38.77 -56.59 16.98
C PRO A 141 -39.11 -58.07 17.18
N ALA A 142 -39.93 -58.58 16.25
CA ALA A 142 -40.01 -59.94 15.70
C ALA A 142 -39.68 -61.16 16.59
N ALA A 143 -40.70 -62.05 16.66
CA ALA A 143 -40.66 -63.52 16.77
C ALA A 143 -39.93 -64.14 17.98
#